data_AF-A0A378XR93-F1
#
_entry.id   AF-A0A378XR93-F1
#
_cell.length_a   1.000
_cell.length_b   1.000
_cell.length_c   1.000
_cell.angle_alpha   90.00
_cell.angle_beta   90.00
_cell.angle_gamma   90.00
#
_symmetry.space_group_name_H-M   'P 1'
#
loop_
_entity.id
_entity.type
_entity.pdbx_description
1 polymer ?
#
loop_
_entity_poly.entity_id
_entity_poly.type
_entity_poly.pdbx_seq_one_letter_code
_entity_poly.pdbx_strand_id
1 'polypeptide(L)'
;MNENPNLHLNQPIKRYMTGLDGLRAISVLAVIAYHLHLRWAEGGLLGVEIFFVLSGYLITDQILFEWRTRSGFSIVKFWIRRMRRLLPAMIFMLTAVALWLLITDFSRLQALGGHFVSSLFYVNNWYLIFHHVSYF
;
A
#
# COMPACT_ATOMS: atom_id res chain seq x y z
N MET A 1 46.35 26.82 14.92
CA MET A 1 45.03 26.92 14.26
C MET A 1 44.95 25.77 13.27
N ASN A 2 44.27 24.68 13.65
CA ASN A 2 44.14 23.50 12.80
C ASN A 2 42.69 23.46 12.31
N GLU A 3 42.38 24.31 11.33
CA GLU A 3 41.11 24.32 10.62
C GLU A 3 41.11 23.09 9.71
N ASN A 4 40.40 22.03 10.11
CA ASN A 4 40.27 20.81 9.33
C ASN A 4 39.10 21.01 8.33
N PRO A 5 39.32 21.35 7.04
CA PRO A 5 38.27 21.93 6.19
C PRO A 5 37.32 20.88 5.57
N ASN A 6 37.48 19.59 5.91
CA ASN A 6 36.94 18.48 5.13
C ASN A 6 36.01 17.55 5.93
N LEU A 7 35.16 18.08 6.81
CA LEU A 7 34.15 17.28 7.51
C LEU A 7 32.70 17.56 7.05
N HIS A 8 32.51 17.91 5.78
CA HIS A 8 31.20 17.77 5.15
C HIS A 8 30.98 16.29 4.85
N LEU A 9 30.58 15.55 5.89
CA LEU A 9 30.06 14.20 5.76
C LEU A 9 29.01 14.24 4.65
N ASN A 10 29.29 13.52 3.55
CA ASN A 10 28.35 13.22 2.48
C ASN A 10 27.18 12.43 3.08
N GLN A 11 26.29 13.12 3.79
CA GLN A 11 25.05 12.54 4.26
C GLN A 11 24.25 12.24 3.00
N PRO A 12 23.92 10.97 2.72
CA PRO A 12 23.14 10.64 1.55
C PRO A 12 21.82 11.43 1.63
N ILE A 13 21.59 12.30 0.65
CA ILE A 13 20.36 13.08 0.56
C ILE A 13 19.26 12.10 0.18
N LYS A 14 18.22 11.99 1.03
CA LYS A 14 17.04 11.18 0.71
C LYS A 14 16.33 11.80 -0.49
N ARG A 15 16.47 11.21 -1.67
CA ARG A 15 15.83 11.70 -2.90
C ARG A 15 14.34 11.35 -2.88
N TYR A 16 13.53 12.23 -2.29
CA TYR A 16 12.07 12.08 -2.35
C TYR A 16 11.56 12.48 -3.73
N MET A 17 11.17 11.50 -4.54
CA MET A 17 10.74 11.75 -5.92
C MET A 17 9.21 11.82 -5.99
N THR A 18 8.68 13.02 -5.76
CA THR A 18 7.24 13.34 -5.77
C THR A 18 6.53 12.87 -7.04
N GLY A 19 7.21 12.87 -8.19
CA GLY A 19 6.64 12.38 -9.46
C GLY A 19 6.19 10.92 -9.42
N LEU A 20 6.89 10.06 -8.67
CA LEU A 20 6.50 8.65 -8.55
C LEU A 20 5.24 8.47 -7.70
N ASP A 21 5.05 9.31 -6.69
CA ASP A 21 3.80 9.32 -5.92
C ASP A 21 2.62 9.81 -6.76
N GLY A 22 2.85 10.79 -7.64
CA GLY A 22 1.84 11.23 -8.62
C GLY A 22 1.43 10.11 -9.58
N LEU A 23 2.40 9.37 -10.13
CA LEU A 23 2.13 8.22 -10.99
C LEU A 23 1.35 7.11 -10.27
N ARG A 24 1.67 6.86 -8.99
CA ARG A 24 0.91 5.93 -8.16
C ARG A 24 -0.54 6.39 -7.95
N ALA A 25 -0.75 7.68 -7.72
CA ALA A 25 -2.10 8.24 -7.59
C ALA A 25 -2.91 8.08 -8.89
N ILE A 26 -2.32 8.38 -10.05
CA ILE A 26 -2.94 8.18 -11.36
C ILE A 26 -3.30 6.70 -11.56
N SER A 27 -2.39 5.80 -11.20
CA SER A 27 -2.60 4.35 -11.29
C SER A 27 -3.81 3.91 -10.46
N VAL A 28 -3.94 4.39 -9.22
CA VAL A 28 -5.11 4.10 -8.35
C VAL A 28 -6.40 4.67 -8.94
N LEU A 29 -6.37 5.89 -9.49
CA LEU A 29 -7.54 6.49 -10.14
C LEU A 29 -8.00 5.69 -11.35
N ALA A 30 -7.06 5.17 -12.16
CA ALA A 30 -7.38 4.32 -13.30
C ALA A 30 -8.06 3.00 -12.85
N VAL A 31 -7.60 2.40 -11.75
CA VAL A 31 -8.22 1.19 -11.17
C VAL A 31 -9.63 1.49 -10.65
N ILE A 32 -9.84 2.62 -9.97
CA ILE A 32 -11.17 3.05 -9.53
C ILE A 32 -12.09 3.25 -10.73
N ALA A 33 -11.63 3.96 -11.77
CA ALA A 33 -12.38 4.21 -12.99
C ALA A 33 -12.82 2.91 -13.70
N TYR A 34 -11.94 1.91 -13.73
CA TYR A 34 -12.25 0.57 -14.24
C TYR A 34 -13.39 -0.10 -13.45
N HIS A 35 -13.33 -0.08 -12.11
CA HIS A 35 -14.38 -0.68 -11.27
C HIS A 35 -15.72 0.08 -11.31
N LEU A 36 -15.71 1.36 -11.71
CA LEU A 36 -16.93 2.14 -11.97
C LEU A 36 -17.56 1.84 -13.35
N HIS A 37 -17.03 0.86 -14.09
CA HIS A 37 -17.49 0.48 -15.43
C HIS A 37 -17.52 1.66 -16.42
N LEU A 38 -16.57 2.59 -16.30
CA LEU A 38 -16.43 3.68 -17.26
C LEU A 38 -15.94 3.11 -18.60
N ARG A 39 -16.74 3.31 -19.65
CA ARG A 39 -16.49 2.77 -21.02
C ARG A 39 -15.12 3.13 -21.62
N TRP A 40 -14.48 4.20 -21.14
CA TRP A 40 -13.16 4.64 -21.61
C TRP A 40 -12.00 4.11 -20.77
N ALA A 41 -12.28 3.40 -19.67
CA ALA A 41 -11.31 2.96 -18.68
C ALA A 41 -11.11 1.43 -18.68
N GLU A 42 -11.41 0.74 -19.78
CA GLU A 42 -11.21 -0.73 -19.92
C GLU A 42 -9.75 -1.15 -19.67
N GLY A 43 -8.78 -0.26 -19.92
CA GLY A 43 -7.36 -0.46 -19.64
C GLY A 43 -6.92 -0.18 -18.19
N GLY A 44 -7.83 0.17 -17.27
CA GLY A 44 -7.48 0.53 -15.89
C GLY A 44 -6.86 -0.61 -15.08
N LEU A 45 -6.96 -1.85 -15.56
CA LEU A 45 -6.26 -3.04 -15.04
C LEU A 45 -4.72 -2.87 -15.04
N LEU A 46 -4.18 -2.18 -16.04
CA LEU A 46 -2.75 -1.83 -16.12
C LEU A 46 -2.30 -0.93 -14.96
N GLY A 47 -3.23 -0.16 -14.38
CA GLY A 47 -2.97 0.65 -13.20
C GLY A 47 -2.51 -0.20 -12.01
N VAL A 48 -2.99 -1.43 -11.86
CA VAL A 48 -2.56 -2.34 -10.80
C VAL A 48 -1.07 -2.70 -10.97
N GLU A 49 -0.67 -3.07 -12.18
CA GLU A 49 0.71 -3.44 -12.49
C GLU A 49 1.68 -2.27 -12.27
N ILE A 50 1.34 -1.09 -12.80
CA ILE A 50 2.16 0.12 -12.65
C ILE A 50 2.30 0.48 -11.17
N PHE A 51 1.21 0.45 -10.39
CA PHE A 51 1.24 0.74 -8.96
C PHE A 51 2.17 -0.22 -8.20
N PHE A 52 2.14 -1.52 -8.52
CA PHE A 52 2.99 -2.51 -7.87
C PHE A 52 4.47 -2.35 -8.23
N VAL A 53 4.78 -2.15 -9.51
CA VAL A 53 6.17 -1.92 -9.97
C VAL A 53 6.76 -0.69 -9.30
N LEU A 54 6.03 0.43 -9.29
CA LEU A 54 6.46 1.67 -8.63
C LEU A 54 6.64 1.49 -7.12
N SER A 55 5.73 0.75 -6.48
CA SER A 55 5.83 0.45 -5.04
C SER A 55 7.07 -0.39 -4.74
N GLY A 56 7.40 -1.39 -5.57
CA GLY A 56 8.59 -2.22 -5.43
C GLY A 56 9.89 -1.42 -5.59
N TYR A 57 9.94 -0.54 -6.58
CA TYR A 57 11.07 0.39 -6.77
C TYR A 57 11.29 1.27 -5.54
N LEU A 58 10.25 1.96 -5.06
CA LEU A 58 10.34 2.86 -3.90
C LEU A 58 10.71 2.13 -2.61
N ILE A 59 10.22 0.91 -2.40
CA ILE A 59 10.60 0.09 -1.24
C ILE A 59 12.08 -0.23 -1.30
N THR A 60 12.57 -0.68 -2.46
CA THR A 60 13.98 -1.05 -2.64
C THR A 60 14.89 0.16 -2.46
N ASP A 61 14.53 1.31 -3.02
CA ASP A 61 15.26 2.56 -2.84
C ASP A 61 15.34 2.97 -1.36
N GLN A 62 14.22 2.88 -0.63
CA GLN A 62 14.20 3.18 0.80
C GLN A 62 15.08 2.21 1.62
N ILE A 63 15.06 0.92 1.29
CA ILE A 63 15.91 -0.10 1.95
C ILE A 63 17.38 0.20 1.68
N LEU A 64 17.75 0.49 0.42
CA LEU A 64 19.12 0.79 0.03
C LEU A 64 19.63 2.08 0.69
N PHE A 65 18.78 3.10 0.77
CA PHE A 65 19.07 4.33 1.49
C PHE A 65 19.35 4.07 2.98
N GLU A 66 18.47 3.31 3.65
CA GLU A 66 18.66 2.97 5.07
C GLU A 66 19.92 2.15 5.31
N TRP A 67 20.24 1.21 4.41
CA TRP A 67 21.45 0.39 4.47
C TRP A 67 22.73 1.22 4.31
N ARG A 68 22.73 2.23 3.43
CA ARG A 68 23.89 3.12 3.23
C ARG A 68 24.08 4.15 4.36
N THR A 69 22.98 4.60 4.97
CA THR A 69 23.00 5.72 5.92
C THR A 69 23.11 5.27 7.38
N ARG A 70 22.68 4.03 7.70
CA ARG A 70 22.73 3.47 9.05
C ARG A 70 23.57 2.21 9.05
N SER A 71 24.38 2.03 10.08
CA SER A 71 25.20 0.82 10.35
C SER A 71 24.37 -0.43 10.69
N GLY A 72 23.11 -0.49 10.27
CA GLY A 72 22.21 -1.62 10.50
C GLY A 72 20.82 -1.37 9.91
N PHE A 73 20.41 -2.22 8.98
CA PHE A 73 19.04 -2.27 8.49
C PHE A 73 18.21 -3.19 9.39
N SER A 74 17.09 -2.68 9.92
CA SER A 74 16.14 -3.49 10.69
C SER A 74 14.86 -3.67 9.89
N ILE A 75 14.69 -4.87 9.34
CA ILE A 75 13.49 -5.27 8.60
C ILE A 75 12.23 -5.09 9.46
N VAL A 76 12.31 -5.37 10.76
CA VAL A 76 11.22 -5.20 11.72
C VAL A 76 10.79 -3.72 11.81
N LYS A 77 11.74 -2.78 11.97
CA LYS A 77 11.43 -1.34 12.02
C LYS A 77 10.90 -0.82 10.69
N PHE A 78 11.30 -1.41 9.57
CA PHE A 78 10.73 -1.11 8.25
C PHE A 78 9.26 -1.51 8.17
N TRP A 79 8.93 -2.76 8.52
CA TRP A 79 7.55 -3.25 8.50
C TRP A 79 6.64 -2.52 9.50
N ILE A 80 7.10 -2.24 10.73
CA ILE A 80 6.32 -1.50 11.73
C ILE A 80 5.93 -0.12 11.21
N ARG A 81 6.85 0.64 10.59
CA ARG A 81 6.54 1.96 10.01
C ARG A 81 5.50 1.87 8.90
N ARG A 82 5.57 0.81 8.09
CA ARG A 82 4.61 0.56 7.01
C ARG A 82 3.24 0.19 7.57
N MET A 83 3.17 -0.72 8.55
CA MET A 83 1.93 -1.14 9.20
C MET A 83 1.26 0.03 9.92
N ARG A 84 2.01 0.87 10.65
CA ARG A 84 1.46 2.06 11.31
C ARG A 84 0.86 3.08 10.34
N ARG A 85 1.25 3.04 9.06
CA ARG A 85 0.68 3.89 8.00
C ARG A 85 -0.54 3.26 7.32
N LEU A 86 -0.55 1.95 7.11
CA LEU A 86 -1.60 1.25 6.35
C LEU A 86 -2.75 0.73 7.21
N LEU A 87 -2.45 0.21 8.41
CA LEU A 87 -3.45 -0.39 9.30
C LEU A 87 -4.54 0.60 9.75
N PRO A 88 -4.25 1.86 10.12
CA PRO A 88 -5.30 2.76 10.61
C PRO A 88 -6.40 2.98 9.58
N ALA A 89 -6.03 3.21 8.32
CA ALA A 89 -6.99 3.40 7.23
C ALA A 89 -7.80 2.12 6.96
N MET A 90 -7.15 0.95 6.99
CA MET A 90 -7.82 -0.34 6.81
C MET A 90 -8.82 -0.62 7.93
N ILE A 91 -8.40 -0.50 9.20
CA ILE A 91 -9.27 -0.74 10.37
C ILE A 91 -10.44 0.24 10.36
N PHE A 92 -10.20 1.51 10.02
CA PHE A 92 -11.24 2.51 9.90
C PHE A 92 -12.27 2.11 8.84
N MET A 93 -11.83 1.76 7.63
CA MET A 93 -12.72 1.35 6.54
C MET A 93 -13.53 0.10 6.91
N LEU A 94 -12.87 -0.93 7.45
CA LEU A 94 -13.52 -2.16 7.87
C LEU A 94 -14.57 -1.89 8.96
N THR A 95 -14.21 -1.11 9.99
CA THR A 95 -15.14 -0.74 11.05
C THR A 95 -16.33 0.07 10.52
N ALA A 96 -16.07 1.04 9.62
CA ALA A 96 -17.12 1.86 9.03
C ALA A 96 -18.11 1.02 8.21
N VAL A 97 -17.62 0.08 7.40
CA VAL A 97 -18.47 -0.84 6.63
C VAL A 97 -19.25 -1.78 7.56
N ALA A 98 -18.62 -2.31 8.61
CA ALA A 98 -19.29 -3.16 9.58
C ALA A 98 -20.42 -2.43 10.29
N LEU A 99 -20.18 -1.20 10.76
CA LEU A 99 -21.20 -0.35 11.39
C LEU A 99 -22.34 -0.02 10.42
N TRP A 100 -22.03 0.30 9.17
CA TRP A 100 -23.03 0.56 8.14
C TRP A 100 -23.94 -0.65 7.88
N LEU A 101 -23.34 -1.85 7.77
CA LEU A 101 -24.09 -3.09 7.58
C LEU A 101 -24.91 -3.49 8.81
N LEU A 102 -24.43 -3.23 10.02
CA LEU A 102 -25.20 -3.46 11.25
C LEU A 102 -26.54 -2.70 11.25
N ILE A 103 -26.56 -1.50 10.67
CA ILE A 103 -27.77 -0.65 10.59
C ILE A 103 -28.65 -1.03 9.39
N THR A 104 -28.03 -1.37 8.25
CA THR A 104 -28.76 -1.53 6.99
C THR A 104 -29.20 -2.97 6.73
N ASP A 105 -28.33 -3.96 6.99
CA ASP A 105 -28.57 -5.36 6.63
C ASP A 105 -27.65 -6.32 7.43
N PHE A 106 -28.15 -6.80 8.57
CA PHE A 106 -27.43 -7.72 9.45
C PHE A 106 -27.12 -9.08 8.79
N SER A 107 -27.93 -9.50 7.81
CA SER A 107 -27.76 -10.80 7.14
C SER A 107 -26.50 -10.82 6.27
N ARG A 108 -26.19 -9.70 5.59
CA ARG A 108 -24.95 -9.52 4.82
C ARG A 108 -23.70 -9.50 5.69
N LEU A 109 -23.80 -9.05 6.93
CA LEU A 109 -22.65 -9.03 7.84
C LEU A 109 -22.14 -10.45 8.13
N GLN A 110 -23.03 -11.42 8.31
CA GLN A 110 -22.64 -12.83 8.52
C GLN A 110 -22.01 -13.43 7.26
N ALA A 111 -22.54 -13.11 6.08
CA ALA A 111 -21.96 -13.53 4.80
C ALA A 111 -20.57 -12.92 4.56
N LEU A 112 -20.32 -11.68 5.04
CA LEU A 112 -19.02 -11.02 4.92
C LEU A 112 -18.00 -11.42 5.99
N GLY A 113 -18.37 -12.20 7.01
CA GLY A 113 -17.47 -12.54 8.12
C GLY A 113 -16.14 -13.15 7.66
N GLY A 114 -16.19 -14.07 6.68
CA GLY A 114 -15.00 -14.68 6.09
C GLY A 114 -14.10 -13.70 5.33
N HIS A 115 -14.70 -12.77 4.58
CA HIS A 115 -13.98 -11.70 3.86
C HIS A 115 -13.35 -10.69 4.83
N PHE A 116 -14.04 -10.38 5.93
CA PHE A 116 -13.58 -9.45 6.94
C PHE A 116 -12.32 -9.96 7.66
N VAL A 117 -12.35 -11.22 8.10
CA VAL A 117 -11.21 -11.87 8.76
C VAL A 117 -10.05 -11.99 7.78
N SER A 118 -10.31 -12.45 6.55
CA SER A 118 -9.26 -12.61 5.53
C SER A 118 -8.62 -11.28 5.14
N SER A 119 -9.39 -10.19 5.09
CA SER A 119 -8.88 -8.84 4.84
C SER A 119 -8.04 -8.32 6.00
N LEU A 120 -8.43 -8.60 7.25
CA LEU A 120 -7.67 -8.20 8.44
C LEU A 120 -6.27 -8.83 8.47
N PHE A 121 -6.16 -10.09 8.05
CA PHE A 121 -4.91 -10.82 7.93
C PHE A 121 -4.15 -10.55 6.61
N TYR A 122 -4.63 -9.65 5.75
CA TYR A 122 -4.05 -9.38 4.42
C TYR A 122 -3.99 -10.62 3.48
N VAL A 123 -4.81 -11.63 3.73
CA VAL A 123 -4.88 -12.88 2.95
C VAL A 123 -6.13 -12.99 2.08
N ASN A 124 -6.87 -11.90 1.91
CA ASN A 124 -8.12 -11.90 1.14
C ASN A 124 -7.96 -12.43 -0.29
N ASN A 125 -6.84 -12.16 -0.97
CA ASN A 125 -6.58 -12.71 -2.30
C ASN A 125 -6.54 -14.25 -2.31
N TRP A 126 -5.94 -14.86 -1.30
CA TRP A 126 -5.92 -16.32 -1.16
C TRP A 126 -7.30 -16.88 -0.86
N TYR A 127 -8.04 -16.21 0.04
CA TYR A 127 -9.42 -16.56 0.36
C TYR A 127 -10.31 -16.56 -0.90
N LEU A 128 -10.20 -15.52 -1.74
CA LEU A 128 -10.95 -15.42 -2.99
C LEU A 128 -10.61 -16.56 -3.97
N ILE A 129 -9.33 -16.91 -4.08
CA ILE A 129 -8.86 -18.04 -4.90
C ILE A 129 -9.49 -19.35 -4.42
N PHE A 130 -9.48 -19.62 -3.11
CA PHE A 130 -10.03 -20.84 -2.53
C PHE A 130 -11.56 -20.91 -2.62
N HIS A 131 -12.24 -19.76 -2.66
CA HIS A 131 -13.70 -19.68 -2.82
C HIS A 131 -14.15 -19.56 -4.28
N HIS A 132 -13.24 -19.69 -5.26
CA HIS A 132 -13.50 -19.59 -6.70
C HIS A 132 -14.25 -18.32 -7.11
N VAL A 133 -14.10 -17.23 -6.34
CA VAL A 133 -14.65 -15.93 -6.70
C VAL A 133 -13.65 -15.27 -7.64
N SER A 134 -14.08 -14.94 -8.86
CA SER A 134 -13.22 -14.22 -9.79
C SER A 134 -12.83 -12.87 -9.17
N TYR A 135 -11.53 -12.56 -9.19
CA TYR A 135 -11.00 -11.27 -8.76
C TYR A 135 -11.42 -10.12 -9.71
N PHE A 136 -12.04 -10.48 -10.84
CA PHE A 136 -12.52 -9.61 -11.91
C PHE A 136 -14.01 -9.81 -12.15
#